data_AF-L9XZP5-F1
#
_entry.id   AF-L9XZP5-F1
#
_cell.length_a   1.000
_cell.length_b   1.000
_cell.length_c   1.000
_cell.angle_alpha   90.00
_cell.angle_beta   90.00
_cell.angle_gamma   90.00
#
_symmetry.space_group_name_H-M   'P 1'
#
loop_
_entity.id
_entity.type
_entity.pdbx_description
1 polymer ?
#
loop_
_entity_poly.entity_id
_entity_poly.type
_entity_poly.pdbx_seq_one_letter_code
_entity_poly.pdbx_strand_id
1 'polypeptide(L)' 'MGERVVVTIQHPAHVHFFRNAIAELEGRGYDIRVFVREKDVACELLEHYGI' A
#
# COMPACT_ATOMS: atom_id res chain seq x y z
N MET A 1 21.06 2.85 2.25
CA MET A 1 19.68 3.17 2.63
C MET A 1 18.92 3.44 1.33
N GLY A 2 17.99 2.57 0.96
CA GLY A 2 17.14 2.81 -0.22
C GLY A 2 16.16 3.94 0.03
N GLU A 3 15.68 4.56 -1.05
CA GLU A 3 14.62 5.57 -0.97
C GLU A 3 13.33 4.96 -0.40
N ARG A 4 12.68 5.69 0.50
CA ARG A 4 11.45 5.25 1.18
C ARG A 4 10.23 5.97 0.62
N VAL A 5 9.17 5.22 0.34
CA VAL A 5 7.89 5.77 -0.08
C VAL A 5 6.81 5.42 0.94
N VAL A 6 6.01 6.41 1.31
CA VAL A 6 4.88 6.24 2.23
C VAL A 6 3.58 6.35 1.44
N VAL A 7 2.73 5.34 1.56
CA VAL A 7 1.38 5.32 0.98
C VAL A 7 0.39 5.38 2.11
N THR A 8 -0.57 6.30 2.04
CA THR A 8 -1.66 6.36 3.02
C THR A 8 -3.00 6.07 2.35
N ILE A 9 -3.76 5.17 2.97
CA ILE A 9 -5.06 4.73 2.49
C ILE A 9 -6.13 5.44 3.33
N GLN A 10 -6.82 6.39 2.70
CA GLN A 10 -7.90 7.19 3.32
C GLN A 10 -9.30 6.76 2.86
N HIS A 11 -9.37 5.93 1.82
CA HIS A 11 -10.61 5.36 1.29
C HIS A 11 -10.30 3.97 0.71
N PRO A 12 -11.19 2.96 0.83
CA PRO A 12 -10.93 1.60 0.34
C PRO A 12 -10.52 1.52 -1.13
N ALA A 13 -11.09 2.37 -1.98
CA ALA A 13 -10.74 2.43 -3.40
C ALA A 13 -9.25 2.74 -3.65
N HIS A 14 -8.56 3.38 -2.70
CA HIS A 14 -7.13 3.66 -2.83
C HIS A 14 -6.29 2.39 -2.85
N VAL A 15 -6.75 1.29 -2.23
CA VAL A 15 -6.04 0.00 -2.30
C VAL A 15 -5.93 -0.46 -3.76
N HIS A 16 -7.04 -0.43 -4.51
CA HIS A 16 -7.04 -0.79 -5.92
C HIS A 16 -6.27 0.20 -6.79
N PHE A 17 -6.29 1.48 -6.43
CA PHE A 17 -5.54 2.52 -7.13
C PHE A 17 -4.02 2.33 -6.98
N PHE A 18 -3.54 2.04 -5.76
CA PHE A 18 -2.10 2.00 -5.47
C PHE A 18 -1.45 0.62 -5.62
N ARG A 19 -2.19 -0.50 -5.60
CA ARG A 19 -1.58 -1.85 -5.58
C ARG A 19 -0.53 -2.09 -6.68
N ASN A 20 -0.78 -1.61 -7.89
CA ASN A 20 0.15 -1.80 -9.02
C ASN A 20 1.41 -0.94 -8.85
N ALA A 21 1.24 0.30 -8.39
CA ALA A 21 2.35 1.20 -8.14
C ALA A 21 3.23 0.72 -6.98
N ILE A 22 2.61 0.17 -5.93
CA ILE A 22 3.31 -0.46 -4.80
C ILE A 22 4.18 -1.61 -5.31
N ALA A 23 3.58 -2.59 -6.01
CA ALA A 23 4.31 -3.74 -6.54
C ALA A 23 5.46 -3.35 -7.49
N GLU A 24 5.26 -2.33 -8.33
CA GLU A 24 6.29 -1.83 -9.23
C GLU A 24 7.45 -1.16 -8.48
N LEU A 25 7.16 -0.34 -7.46
CA LEU A 25 8.19 0.33 -6.67
C LEU A 25 8.95 -0.66 -5.78
N GLU A 26 8.26 -1.63 -5.18
CA GLU A 26 8.92 -2.73 -4.46
C GLU A 26 9.85 -3.52 -5.38
N GLY A 27 9.39 -3.86 -6.60
CA GLY A 27 10.22 -4.53 -7.61
C GLY A 27 11.45 -3.74 -8.06
N ARG A 28 11.43 -2.41 -7.90
CA ARG A 28 12.57 -1.51 -8.15
C ARG A 28 13.49 -1.35 -6.93
N GLY A 29 13.14 -1.92 -5.78
CA GLY A 29 13.95 -1.91 -4.55
C GLY A 29 13.66 -0.76 -3.58
N TYR A 30 12.50 -0.09 -3.71
CA TYR A 30 12.06 0.93 -2.75
C TYR A 30 11.52 0.29 -1.46
N ASP A 31 11.74 0.94 -0.32
CA ASP A 31 11.12 0.57 0.96
C ASP A 31 9.72 1.20 1.04
N ILE A 32 8.68 0.38 0.90
CA ILE A 32 7.28 0.84 0.94
C ILE A 32 6.70 0.67 2.34
N ARG A 33 6.03 1.73 2.82
CA ARG A 33 5.28 1.72 4.08
C ARG A 33 3.84 2.14 3.82
N VAL A 34 2.89 1.24 4.03
CA VAL A 34 1.46 1.51 3.88
C VAL A 34 0.84 1.79 5.25
N PHE A 35 0.07 2.87 5.34
CA PHE A 35 -0.69 3.22 6.53
C PHE A 35 -2.17 3.30 6.19
N VAL A 36 -2.98 2.65 7.00
CA VAL A 36 -4.44 2.61 6.90
C VAL A 36 -5.03 2.80 8.30
N ARG A 37 -6.28 3.26 8.39
CA ARG A 37 -7.01 3.21 9.67
C ARG A 37 -7.49 1.78 9.93
N GLU A 38 -7.12 1.21 11.08
CA GLU A 38 -7.42 -0.15 11.58
C GLU A 38 -8.90 -0.59 11.59
N LYS A 39 -9.85 0.29 11.26
CA LYS A 39 -11.30 0.02 11.33
C LYS A 39 -12.00 0.04 9.97
N ASP A 40 -11.24 0.03 8.88
CA ASP A 40 -11.76 0.18 7.53
C ASP A 40 -11.59 -1.12 6.73
N VAL A 41 -12.53 -1.42 5.82
CA VAL A 41 -12.48 -2.55 4.86
C VAL A 41 -11.22 -2.50 3.99
N ALA A 42 -10.58 -1.33 3.92
CA ALA A 42 -9.24 -1.18 3.39
C ALA A 42 -8.21 -2.15 4.00
N CYS A 43 -8.27 -2.49 5.28
CA CYS A 43 -7.35 -3.46 5.90
C CYS A 43 -7.53 -4.86 5.31
N GLU A 44 -8.78 -5.33 5.20
CA GLU A 44 -9.11 -6.62 4.59
C GLU A 44 -8.66 -6.68 3.13
N LEU A 45 -8.83 -5.58 2.38
CA LEU A 45 -8.35 -5.47 1.00
C LEU A 45 -6.83 -5.53 0.93
N LEU A 46 -6.11 -4.83 1.81
CA LEU A 46 -4.64 -4.84 1.85
C LEU A 46 -4.12 -6.27 2.13
N GLU A 47 -4.67 -6.95 3.14
CA GLU A 47 -4.35 -8.35 3.45
C GLU A 47 -4.63 -9.28 2.27
N HIS A 48 -5.77 -9.09 1.58
CA HIS A 48 -6.13 -9.88 0.40
C HIS A 48 -5.12 -9.72 -0.75
N TYR A 49 -4.53 -8.53 -0.93
CA TYR A 49 -3.51 -8.28 -1.94
C TYR A 49 -2.07 -8.52 -1.45
N GLY A 50 -1.88 -8.87 -0.17
CA GLY A 50 -0.56 -9.07 0.43
C GLY A 50 0.26 -7.78 0.57
N ILE A 51 -0.42 -6.66 0.84
CA ILE A 51 0.15 -5.32 1.02
C ILE A 51 0.12 -4.92 2.50
#